data_AF-A0A7K7YKW6-F1
#
_entry.id   AF-A0A7K7YKW6-F1
#
_cell.length_a   1.000
_cell.length_b   1.000
_cell.length_c   1.000
_cell.angle_alpha   90.00
_cell.angle_beta   90.00
_cell.angle_gamma   90.00
#
_symmetry.space_group_name_H-M   'P 1'
#
loop_
_entity.id
_entity.type
_entity.pdbx_description
1 polymer ?
#
loop_
_entity_poly.entity_id
_entity_poly.type
_entity_poly.pdbx_seq_one_letter_code
_entity_poly.pdbx_strand_id
1 'polypeptide(L)'
;EHEPEQPQFSNVPQSKQESVTLEEAVLQPLLKEQLLPAPAVQYLLPILGEAPSGEPPDPKKCSPREYLEFYIFPVLLPGLAALLQEAEKEKCFEGKRTKFIPSDFLTEWLYNKNPKKKDESFTELFSIPFVKDWLKDHPRPPIPLSLLLSEEEASILIQSFWRGYRVRCDSEIQELRRWQKKLREERHITEVVKKFWTKQEAK
;
A
#
# COMPACT_ATOMS: atom_id res chain seq x y z
N GLU A 1 -38.03 -38.54 -6.94
CA GLU A 1 -38.54 -37.18 -6.71
C GLU A 1 -37.81 -36.56 -5.53
N HIS A 2 -36.94 -35.60 -5.81
CA HIS A 2 -36.34 -34.71 -4.82
C HIS A 2 -36.02 -33.42 -5.56
N GLU A 3 -36.84 -32.40 -5.29
CA GLU A 3 -36.71 -31.04 -5.79
C GLU A 3 -35.47 -30.38 -5.16
N PRO A 4 -34.59 -29.73 -5.92
CA PRO A 4 -33.65 -28.79 -5.33
C PRO A 4 -34.32 -27.42 -5.22
N GLU A 5 -34.48 -26.93 -3.99
CA GLU A 5 -34.87 -25.54 -3.72
C GLU A 5 -33.93 -24.58 -4.44
N GLN A 6 -34.48 -23.76 -5.34
CA GLN A 6 -33.83 -22.56 -5.85
C GLN A 6 -33.85 -21.48 -4.76
N PRO A 7 -32.77 -20.69 -4.59
CA PRO A 7 -32.88 -19.46 -3.81
C PRO A 7 -33.75 -18.47 -4.60
N GLN A 8 -34.95 -18.20 -4.10
CA GLN A 8 -35.79 -17.10 -4.57
C GLN A 8 -35.08 -15.77 -4.30
N PHE A 9 -34.74 -15.04 -5.37
CA PHE A 9 -34.49 -13.61 -5.27
C PHE A 9 -35.67 -12.86 -5.86
N SER A 10 -36.49 -12.31 -4.98
CA SER A 10 -37.60 -11.44 -5.31
C SER A 10 -37.17 -9.98 -5.22
N ASN A 11 -37.60 -9.23 -6.23
CA ASN A 11 -37.69 -7.77 -6.35
C ASN A 11 -36.44 -6.96 -6.75
N VAL A 12 -36.46 -6.59 -8.03
CA VAL A 12 -36.00 -5.30 -8.56
C VAL A 12 -36.61 -4.15 -7.74
N PRO A 13 -35.82 -3.12 -7.40
CA PRO A 13 -36.37 -1.78 -7.24
C PRO A 13 -36.07 -0.95 -8.49
N GLN A 14 -37.16 -0.47 -9.09
CA GLN A 14 -37.20 0.54 -10.12
C GLN A 14 -36.45 1.81 -9.68
N SER A 15 -35.77 2.41 -10.65
CA SER A 15 -35.21 3.77 -10.61
C SER A 15 -36.18 4.78 -9.98
N LYS A 16 -35.75 5.40 -8.88
CA LYS A 16 -36.20 6.73 -8.45
C LYS A 16 -34.97 7.63 -8.34
N GLN A 17 -34.90 8.60 -9.24
CA GLN A 17 -34.09 9.79 -9.06
C GLN A 17 -34.70 10.58 -7.90
N GLU A 18 -34.06 10.54 -6.74
CA GLU A 18 -34.24 11.52 -5.68
C GLU A 18 -32.86 12.06 -5.34
N SER A 19 -32.61 13.27 -5.82
CA SER A 19 -31.49 14.12 -5.45
C SER A 19 -31.60 14.45 -3.97
N VAL A 20 -30.70 13.92 -3.15
CA VAL A 20 -30.60 14.27 -1.73
C VAL A 20 -29.15 14.52 -1.37
N THR A 21 -28.81 15.80 -1.36
CA THR A 21 -27.63 16.44 -0.82
C THR A 21 -27.59 16.24 0.71
N LEU A 22 -27.12 15.09 1.21
CA LEU A 22 -27.05 14.85 2.67
C LEU A 22 -25.84 13.99 3.08
N GLU A 23 -24.62 14.41 2.72
CA GLU A 23 -23.40 13.94 3.42
C GLU A 23 -22.38 15.08 3.65
N GLU A 24 -22.69 16.30 3.21
CA GLU A 24 -21.79 17.46 3.36
C GLU A 24 -22.09 18.29 4.63
N ALA A 25 -23.19 17.97 5.33
CA ALA A 25 -23.65 18.72 6.50
C ALA A 25 -23.25 18.10 7.85
N VAL A 26 -22.84 16.83 7.91
CA VAL A 26 -22.55 16.13 9.18
C VAL A 26 -21.08 16.28 9.62
N LEU A 27 -20.16 16.56 8.69
CA LEU A 27 -18.73 16.73 9.00
C LEU A 27 -18.32 18.19 9.29
N GLN A 28 -19.19 19.17 9.02
CA GLN A 28 -18.90 20.60 9.16
C GLN A 28 -19.07 21.17 10.60
N PRO A 29 -19.90 20.62 11.51
CA PRO A 29 -19.98 21.18 12.86
C PRO A 29 -18.91 20.64 13.82
N LEU A 30 -18.36 19.43 13.60
CA LEU A 30 -17.48 18.80 14.60
C LEU A 30 -16.02 19.30 14.53
N LEU A 31 -15.65 20.07 13.50
CA LEU A 31 -14.30 20.60 13.31
C LEU A 31 -14.14 22.07 13.75
N LYS A 32 -15.16 22.68 14.37
CA LYS A 32 -15.15 24.13 14.66
C LYS A 32 -15.15 24.57 16.13
N GLU A 33 -15.23 23.68 17.10
CA GLU A 33 -15.07 24.06 18.52
C GLU A 33 -14.19 23.07 19.27
N GLN A 34 -12.87 23.33 19.25
CA GLN A 34 -12.00 23.22 20.44
C GLN A 34 -10.58 23.78 20.22
N LEU A 35 -10.43 24.78 19.35
CA LEU A 35 -9.26 25.66 19.37
C LEU A 35 -9.42 26.65 20.53
N LEU A 36 -9.04 26.21 21.73
CA LEU A 36 -8.82 27.12 22.87
C LEU A 36 -7.73 28.14 22.50
N PRO A 37 -7.85 29.41 22.93
CA PRO A 37 -6.90 30.46 22.58
C PRO A 37 -5.69 30.39 23.51
N ALA A 38 -4.55 29.89 23.01
CA ALA A 38 -3.27 30.08 23.68
C ALA A 38 -2.71 31.45 23.29
N PRO A 39 -2.11 32.21 24.24
CA PRO A 39 -1.66 33.58 23.98
C PRO A 39 -0.55 33.55 22.92
N ALA A 40 -0.49 34.62 22.13
CA ALA A 40 0.49 34.86 21.09
C ALA A 40 1.93 34.76 21.62
N VAL A 41 2.45 33.55 21.74
CA VAL A 41 3.87 33.29 21.72
C VAL A 41 4.22 33.35 20.24
N GLN A 42 4.85 34.45 19.84
CA GLN A 42 5.51 34.56 18.55
C GLN A 42 6.53 33.43 18.46
N TYR A 43 6.10 32.28 17.92
CA TYR A 43 7.02 31.34 17.33
C TYR A 43 7.61 32.05 16.12
N LEU A 44 8.68 32.79 16.34
CA LEU A 44 9.69 33.01 15.31
C LEU A 44 10.14 31.60 14.91
N LEU A 45 9.45 31.01 13.93
CA LEU A 45 10.00 29.96 13.11
C LEU A 45 11.28 30.55 12.53
N PRO A 46 12.48 30.07 12.92
CA PRO A 46 13.70 30.47 12.24
C PRO A 46 13.50 30.09 10.77
N ILE A 47 13.83 31.02 9.88
CA ILE A 47 13.76 30.82 8.43
C ILE A 47 14.43 29.47 8.12
N LEU A 48 13.61 28.49 7.74
CA LEU A 48 14.02 27.12 7.47
C LEU A 48 14.84 27.12 6.18
N GLY A 49 16.14 27.41 6.28
CA GLY A 49 17.02 27.42 5.12
C GLY A 49 18.27 28.29 5.21
N GLU A 50 18.41 29.16 6.22
CA GLU A 50 19.70 29.84 6.41
C GLU A 50 20.71 28.86 7.03
N ALA A 51 21.76 28.55 6.25
CA ALA A 51 22.93 27.87 6.77
C ALA A 51 23.42 28.66 8.01
N PRO A 52 23.69 27.99 9.14
CA PRO A 52 24.08 28.69 10.35
C PRO A 52 25.32 29.54 10.07
N SER A 53 25.17 30.87 10.20
CA SER A 53 26.26 31.83 9.97
C SER A 53 27.17 31.83 11.19
N GLY A 54 28.17 30.96 11.16
CA GLY A 54 29.18 30.85 12.22
C GLY A 54 30.23 29.81 11.87
N GLU A 55 31.40 29.90 12.48
CA GLU A 55 32.39 28.82 12.41
C GLU A 55 31.79 27.54 13.01
N PRO A 56 32.01 26.37 12.38
CA PRO A 56 31.45 25.11 12.85
C PRO A 56 32.04 24.78 14.25
N PRO A 57 31.19 24.59 15.27
CA PRO A 57 31.65 24.32 16.63
C PRO A 57 32.25 22.90 16.71
N ASP A 58 33.24 22.68 17.60
CA ASP A 58 33.90 21.37 17.75
C ASP A 58 32.85 20.25 17.98
N PRO A 59 32.73 19.25 17.07
CA PRO A 59 31.68 18.23 17.12
C PRO A 59 31.62 17.45 18.43
N LYS A 60 32.73 17.36 19.16
CA LYS A 60 32.84 16.60 20.40
C LYS A 60 32.58 17.42 21.66
N LYS A 61 32.51 18.75 21.54
CA LYS A 61 32.39 19.67 22.67
C LYS A 61 31.16 20.56 22.60
N CYS A 62 30.49 20.62 21.45
CA CYS A 62 29.26 21.38 21.30
C CYS A 62 28.08 20.70 22.00
N SER A 63 27.03 21.47 22.25
CA SER A 63 25.76 20.93 22.74
C SER A 63 25.09 20.06 21.66
N PRO A 64 24.24 19.09 22.03
CA PRO A 64 23.49 18.29 21.05
C PRO A 64 22.67 19.12 20.07
N ARG A 65 22.15 20.27 20.50
CA ARG A 65 21.40 21.20 19.66
C ARG A 65 22.28 21.82 18.58
N GLU A 66 23.43 22.38 18.96
CA GLU A 66 24.40 22.94 18.01
C GLU A 66 24.92 21.85 17.06
N TYR A 67 25.13 20.63 17.55
CA TYR A 67 25.52 19.52 16.69
C TYR A 67 24.49 19.27 15.59
N LEU A 68 23.20 19.19 15.94
CA LEU A 68 22.12 19.00 14.96
C LEU A 68 22.04 20.17 13.98
N GLU A 69 22.07 21.41 14.46
CA GLU A 69 21.94 22.62 13.65
C GLU A 69 23.09 22.78 12.64
N PHE A 70 24.33 22.49 13.03
CA PHE A 70 25.50 22.68 12.16
C PHE A 70 25.87 21.46 11.30
N TYR A 71 25.65 20.23 11.78
CA TYR A 71 26.15 19.03 11.10
C TYR A 71 25.05 18.18 10.45
N ILE A 72 23.85 18.13 11.04
CA ILE A 72 22.79 17.23 10.58
C ILE A 72 21.77 17.96 9.71
N PHE A 73 21.20 19.06 10.21
CA PHE A 73 20.13 19.80 9.54
C PHE A 73 20.50 20.33 8.14
N PRO A 74 21.72 20.85 7.88
CA PRO A 74 22.08 21.33 6.54
C PRO A 74 22.03 20.23 5.47
N VAL A 75 22.21 18.96 5.88
CA VAL A 75 22.14 17.80 4.98
C VAL A 75 20.73 17.19 4.98
N LEU A 76 20.10 17.08 6.14
CA LEU A 76 18.84 16.37 6.31
C LEU A 76 17.62 17.19 5.88
N LEU A 77 17.55 18.48 6.21
CA LEU A 77 16.38 19.32 5.93
C LEU A 77 16.06 19.43 4.44
N PRO A 78 17.05 19.64 3.53
CA PRO A 78 16.75 19.65 2.10
C PRO A 78 16.24 18.28 1.60
N GLY A 79 16.73 17.18 2.16
CA GLY A 79 16.26 15.84 1.85
C GLY A 79 14.82 15.60 2.31
N LEU A 80 14.46 16.07 3.51
CA LEU A 80 13.09 16.02 4.01
C LEU A 80 12.14 16.90 3.19
N ALA A 81 12.59 18.08 2.76
CA ALA A 81 11.80 18.94 1.87
C ALA A 81 11.54 18.26 0.51
N ALA A 82 12.57 17.65 -0.09
CA ALA A 82 12.42 16.88 -1.32
C ALA A 82 11.50 15.67 -1.15
N LEU A 83 11.57 15.00 0.00
CA LEU A 83 10.69 13.87 0.35
C LEU A 83 9.22 14.31 0.41
N LEU A 84 8.92 15.46 1.02
CA LEU A 84 7.56 15.97 1.07
C LEU A 84 7.02 16.31 -0.32
N GLN A 85 7.84 16.90 -1.19
CA GLN A 85 7.46 17.15 -2.58
C GLN A 85 7.19 15.85 -3.35
N GLU A 86 8.01 14.82 -3.16
CA GLU A 86 7.79 13.53 -3.83
C GLU A 86 6.55 12.81 -3.28
N ALA A 87 6.33 12.89 -1.97
CA ALA A 87 5.14 12.35 -1.33
C ALA A 87 3.85 13.01 -1.86
N GLU A 88 3.89 14.32 -2.15
CA GLU A 88 2.79 15.03 -2.80
C GLU A 88 2.52 14.51 -4.22
N LYS A 89 3.57 14.35 -5.05
CA LYS A 89 3.44 13.80 -6.42
C LYS A 89 2.86 12.39 -6.44
N GLU A 90 3.26 11.56 -5.48
CA GLU A 90 2.76 10.19 -5.30
C GLU A 90 1.41 10.14 -4.56
N LYS A 91 0.76 11.30 -4.34
CA LYS A 91 -0.56 11.42 -3.69
C LYS A 91 -0.64 10.77 -2.31
N CYS A 92 0.47 10.78 -1.58
CA CYS A 92 0.56 10.11 -0.29
C CYS A 92 -0.33 10.71 0.79
N PHE A 93 -0.74 11.97 0.63
CA PHE A 93 -1.60 12.68 1.57
C PHE A 93 -3.10 12.45 1.34
N GLU A 94 -3.48 11.87 0.19
CA GLU A 94 -4.88 11.61 -0.17
C GLU A 94 -5.34 10.21 0.30
N GLY A 95 -4.44 9.22 0.23
CA GLY A 95 -4.74 7.81 0.51
C GLY A 95 -4.27 7.32 1.87
N LYS A 96 -4.98 6.35 2.47
CA LYS A 96 -4.55 5.66 3.71
C LYS A 96 -3.35 4.73 3.50
N ARG A 97 -3.06 4.33 2.26
CA ARG A 97 -1.99 3.40 1.91
C ARG A 97 -1.31 3.85 0.62
N THR A 98 0.01 3.72 0.57
CA THR A 98 0.86 4.19 -0.52
C THR A 98 1.90 3.15 -0.88
N LYS A 99 2.32 3.10 -2.15
CA LYS A 99 3.49 2.32 -2.58
C LYS A 99 4.82 3.00 -2.20
N PHE A 100 4.78 4.32 -2.02
CA PHE A 100 5.94 5.14 -1.71
C PHE A 100 6.41 4.89 -0.27
N ILE A 101 7.70 4.58 -0.11
CA ILE A 101 8.33 4.33 1.19
C ILE A 101 9.26 5.53 1.50
N PRO A 102 8.91 6.41 2.45
CA PRO A 102 9.68 7.63 2.73
C PRO A 102 11.15 7.37 3.12
N SER A 103 11.40 6.33 3.93
CA SER A 103 12.75 5.97 4.37
C SER A 103 13.65 5.51 3.22
N ASP A 104 13.07 4.81 2.24
CA ASP A 104 13.76 4.33 1.04
C ASP A 104 14.19 5.51 0.17
N PHE A 105 13.26 6.42 -0.10
CA PHE A 105 13.55 7.66 -0.81
C PHE A 105 14.64 8.48 -0.10
N LEU A 106 14.51 8.70 1.22
CA LEU A 106 15.47 9.52 1.96
C LEU A 106 16.87 8.89 1.95
N THR A 107 16.96 7.57 2.05
CA THR A 107 18.23 6.84 1.99
C THR A 107 18.90 7.02 0.63
N GLU A 108 18.15 6.84 -0.46
CA GLU A 108 18.65 7.04 -1.82
C GLU A 108 19.06 8.51 -2.06
N TRP A 109 18.24 9.45 -1.61
CA TRP A 109 18.49 10.89 -1.75
C TRP A 109 19.78 11.30 -1.03
N LEU A 110 19.92 10.91 0.24
CA LEU A 110 21.12 11.23 1.04
C LEU A 110 22.38 10.57 0.47
N TYR A 111 22.26 9.33 -0.02
CA TYR A 111 23.38 8.62 -0.61
C TYR A 111 23.88 9.31 -1.88
N ASN A 112 22.96 9.69 -2.79
CA ASN A 112 23.32 10.33 -4.05
C ASN A 112 23.72 11.81 -3.89
N LYS A 113 23.21 12.50 -2.86
CA LYS A 113 23.61 13.88 -2.54
C LYS A 113 24.87 14.00 -1.68
N ASN A 114 25.52 12.87 -1.38
CA ASN A 114 26.77 12.87 -0.64
C ASN A 114 27.88 13.61 -1.42
N PRO A 115 28.47 14.68 -0.85
CA PRO A 115 29.55 15.43 -1.51
C PRO A 115 30.77 14.60 -1.91
N LYS A 116 30.97 13.42 -1.31
CA LYS A 116 32.05 12.49 -1.64
C LYS A 116 31.84 11.75 -2.97
N LYS A 117 30.62 11.76 -3.52
CA LYS A 117 30.22 11.03 -4.74
C LYS A 117 29.91 11.95 -5.93
N LYS A 118 30.39 13.21 -5.91
CA LYS A 118 30.02 14.22 -6.93
C LYS A 118 30.26 13.80 -8.39
N ASP A 119 31.23 12.91 -8.62
CA ASP A 119 31.60 12.43 -9.95
C ASP A 119 31.02 11.05 -10.28
N GLU A 120 30.25 10.44 -9.38
CA GLU A 120 29.63 9.14 -9.58
C GLU A 120 28.21 9.30 -10.16
N SER A 121 27.80 8.32 -10.98
CA SER A 121 26.44 8.27 -11.50
C SER A 121 25.42 7.99 -10.40
N PHE A 122 24.18 8.40 -10.65
CA PHE A 122 23.04 8.08 -9.79
C PHE A 122 22.99 6.57 -9.49
N THR A 123 22.86 6.22 -8.22
CA THR A 123 22.73 4.85 -7.73
C THR A 123 21.33 4.66 -7.15
N GLU A 124 20.55 3.76 -7.76
CA GLU A 124 19.23 3.37 -7.25
C GLU A 124 19.36 2.65 -5.90
N LEU A 125 18.36 2.80 -5.02
CA LEU A 125 18.35 2.29 -3.65
C LEU A 125 18.81 0.83 -3.52
N PHE A 126 18.27 -0.09 -4.32
CA PHE A 126 18.58 -1.52 -4.24
C PHE A 126 20.00 -1.85 -4.74
N SER A 127 20.64 -0.92 -5.43
CA SER A 127 22.02 -1.03 -5.90
C SER A 127 23.04 -0.44 -4.92
N ILE A 128 22.59 0.28 -3.89
CA ILE A 128 23.49 0.83 -2.86
C ILE A 128 24.18 -0.32 -2.10
N PRO A 129 25.52 -0.33 -1.95
CA PRO A 129 26.25 -1.49 -1.43
C PRO A 129 25.75 -2.00 -0.08
N PHE A 130 25.62 -1.11 0.92
CA PHE A 130 25.17 -1.52 2.25
C PHE A 130 23.70 -1.96 2.27
N VAL A 131 22.85 -1.40 1.41
CA VAL A 131 21.44 -1.83 1.27
C VAL A 131 21.39 -3.20 0.64
N LYS A 132 22.12 -3.40 -0.46
CA LYS A 132 22.20 -4.67 -1.18
C LYS A 132 22.73 -5.80 -0.28
N ASP A 133 23.78 -5.53 0.49
CA ASP A 133 24.36 -6.51 1.39
C ASP A 133 23.40 -6.85 2.53
N TRP A 134 22.77 -5.85 3.15
CA TRP A 134 21.75 -6.06 4.18
C TRP A 134 20.56 -6.90 3.68
N LEU A 135 20.09 -6.63 2.46
CA LEU A 135 18.93 -7.32 1.88
C LEU A 135 19.19 -8.78 1.50
N LYS A 136 20.45 -9.22 1.41
CA LYS A 136 20.78 -10.65 1.20
C LYS A 136 20.35 -11.48 2.39
N ASP A 137 20.66 -11.01 3.60
CA ASP A 137 20.35 -11.70 4.85
C ASP A 137 18.94 -11.36 5.37
N HIS A 138 18.40 -10.21 4.94
CA HIS A 138 17.10 -9.69 5.37
C HIS A 138 16.22 -9.31 4.17
N PRO A 139 15.66 -10.30 3.44
CA PRO A 139 14.80 -10.01 2.30
C PRO A 139 13.52 -9.31 2.76
N ARG A 140 13.13 -8.25 2.04
CA ARG A 140 11.88 -7.53 2.32
C ARG A 140 10.67 -8.39 1.94
N PRO A 141 9.54 -8.26 2.67
CA PRO A 141 8.29 -8.85 2.24
C PRO A 141 7.85 -8.25 0.89
N PRO A 142 7.18 -9.03 0.02
CA PRO A 142 6.68 -8.51 -1.24
C PRO A 142 5.62 -7.43 -0.99
N ILE A 143 5.68 -6.37 -1.80
CA ILE A 143 4.68 -5.29 -1.76
C ILE A 143 3.33 -5.89 -2.22
N PRO A 144 2.23 -5.65 -1.51
CA PRO A 144 0.94 -6.21 -1.88
C PRO A 144 0.51 -5.70 -3.26
N LEU A 145 -0.01 -6.60 -4.08
CA LEU A 145 -0.38 -6.31 -5.48
C LEU A 145 -1.33 -5.12 -5.60
N SER A 146 -2.25 -4.95 -4.65
CA SER A 146 -3.20 -3.83 -4.62
C SER A 146 -2.53 -2.45 -4.56
N LEU A 147 -1.28 -2.35 -4.11
CA LEU A 147 -0.51 -1.10 -4.09
C LEU A 147 0.32 -0.87 -5.36
N LEU A 148 0.56 -1.94 -6.13
CA LEU A 148 1.37 -1.87 -7.34
C LEU A 148 0.53 -1.60 -8.59
N LEU A 149 -0.73 -2.05 -8.59
CA LEU A 149 -1.63 -1.91 -9.74
C LEU A 149 -2.04 -0.46 -9.95
N SER A 150 -2.07 -0.03 -11.20
CA SER A 150 -2.76 1.20 -11.58
C SER A 150 -4.27 1.04 -11.42
N GLU A 151 -5.00 2.16 -11.42
CA GLU A 151 -6.47 2.13 -11.37
C GLU A 151 -7.05 1.38 -12.57
N GLU A 152 -6.47 1.58 -13.76
CA GLU A 152 -6.89 0.92 -15.00
C GLU A 152 -6.63 -0.58 -14.93
N GLU A 153 -5.44 -1.01 -14.51
CA GLU A 153 -5.10 -2.43 -14.37
C GLU A 153 -5.99 -3.12 -13.34
N ALA A 154 -6.19 -2.49 -12.18
CA ALA A 154 -7.08 -2.98 -11.14
C ALA A 154 -8.52 -3.09 -11.68
N SER A 155 -9.00 -2.10 -12.44
CA SER A 155 -10.33 -2.12 -13.04
C SER A 155 -10.51 -3.29 -14.01
N ILE A 156 -9.53 -3.53 -14.89
CA ILE A 156 -9.55 -4.65 -15.85
C ILE A 156 -9.57 -5.98 -15.11
N LEU A 157 -8.74 -6.10 -14.07
CA LEU A 157 -8.69 -7.30 -13.24
C LEU A 157 -10.05 -7.56 -12.59
N ILE A 158 -10.60 -6.58 -11.88
CA ILE A 158 -11.91 -6.70 -11.20
C ILE A 158 -13.02 -7.03 -12.21
N GLN A 159 -13.08 -6.32 -13.33
CA GLN A 159 -14.10 -6.54 -14.36
C GLN A 159 -13.99 -7.94 -14.98
N SER A 160 -12.78 -8.42 -15.28
CA SER A 160 -12.56 -9.76 -15.82
C SER A 160 -12.99 -10.85 -14.83
N PHE A 161 -12.65 -10.68 -13.55
CA PHE A 161 -13.10 -11.57 -12.47
C PHE A 161 -14.62 -11.58 -12.34
N TRP A 162 -15.26 -10.41 -12.38
CA TRP A 162 -16.70 -10.27 -12.29
C TRP A 162 -17.43 -10.92 -13.48
N ARG A 163 -16.97 -10.68 -14.71
CA ARG A 163 -17.52 -11.33 -15.91
C ARG A 163 -17.41 -12.85 -15.80
N GLY A 164 -16.24 -13.34 -15.39
CA GLY A 164 -16.04 -14.77 -15.15
C GLY A 164 -16.92 -15.31 -14.03
N TYR A 165 -17.11 -14.56 -12.94
CA TYR A 165 -18.02 -14.92 -11.86
C TYR A 165 -19.47 -15.01 -12.35
N ARG A 166 -19.96 -14.04 -13.12
CA ARG A 166 -21.31 -14.07 -13.68
C ARG A 166 -21.56 -15.29 -14.55
N VAL A 167 -20.63 -15.64 -15.44
CA VAL A 167 -20.73 -16.88 -16.24
C VAL A 167 -20.74 -18.11 -15.35
N ARG A 168 -20.01 -18.10 -14.23
CA ARG A 168 -20.05 -19.20 -13.25
C ARG A 168 -21.36 -19.26 -12.48
N CYS A 169 -22.09 -18.17 -12.33
CA CYS A 169 -23.40 -18.21 -11.68
C CYS A 169 -24.50 -18.79 -12.58
N ASP A 170 -24.26 -18.87 -13.89
CA ASP A 170 -25.20 -19.45 -14.84
C ASP A 170 -25.48 -20.93 -14.52
N SER A 171 -26.76 -21.31 -14.49
CA SER A 171 -27.22 -22.65 -14.12
C SER A 171 -26.69 -23.72 -15.07
N GLU A 172 -26.65 -23.45 -16.37
CA GLU A 172 -26.17 -24.41 -17.36
C GLU A 172 -24.67 -24.66 -17.18
N ILE A 173 -23.91 -23.60 -16.92
CA ILE A 173 -22.48 -23.67 -16.64
C ILE A 173 -22.21 -24.41 -15.32
N GLN A 174 -23.03 -24.19 -14.29
CA GLN A 174 -22.93 -24.92 -13.02
C GLN A 174 -23.24 -26.41 -13.17
N GLU A 175 -24.25 -26.76 -13.97
CA GLU A 175 -24.55 -28.15 -14.30
C GLU A 175 -23.39 -28.81 -15.04
N LEU A 176 -22.86 -28.16 -16.08
CA LEU A 176 -21.69 -28.64 -16.81
C LEU A 176 -20.49 -28.86 -15.88
N ARG A 177 -20.23 -27.92 -14.96
CA ARG A 177 -19.13 -28.03 -13.97
C ARG A 177 -19.33 -29.22 -13.03
N ARG A 178 -20.54 -29.44 -12.54
CA ARG A 178 -20.89 -30.60 -11.70
C ARG A 178 -20.70 -31.91 -12.47
N TRP A 179 -21.17 -31.97 -13.71
CA TRP A 179 -21.00 -33.13 -14.58
C TRP A 179 -19.52 -33.43 -14.85
N GLN A 180 -18.72 -32.41 -15.20
CA GLN A 180 -17.27 -32.56 -15.40
C GLN A 180 -16.54 -33.00 -14.13
N LYS A 181 -17.00 -32.55 -12.94
CA LYS A 181 -16.46 -33.00 -11.65
C LYS A 181 -16.75 -34.49 -11.45
N LYS A 182 -17.99 -34.91 -11.66
CA LYS A 182 -18.41 -36.32 -11.56
C LYS A 182 -17.58 -37.22 -12.48
N LEU A 183 -17.37 -36.83 -13.74
CA LEU A 183 -16.51 -37.59 -14.66
C LEU A 183 -15.06 -37.75 -14.18
N ARG A 184 -14.47 -36.71 -13.56
CA ARG A 184 -13.10 -36.81 -13.02
C ARG A 184 -13.03 -37.76 -11.83
N GLU A 185 -14.07 -37.79 -11.00
CA GLU A 185 -14.20 -38.70 -9.86
C GLU A 185 -14.41 -40.14 -10.33
N GLU A 186 -15.28 -40.34 -11.33
CA GLU A 186 -15.55 -41.64 -11.95
C GLU A 186 -14.33 -42.21 -12.67
N ARG A 187 -13.50 -41.36 -13.30
CA ARG A 187 -12.24 -41.80 -13.93
C ARG A 187 -11.29 -42.48 -12.93
N HIS A 188 -11.34 -42.06 -11.67
CA HIS A 188 -10.51 -42.58 -10.59
C HIS A 188 -11.26 -43.55 -9.67
N ILE A 189 -12.45 -44.01 -10.07
CA ILE A 189 -13.31 -44.87 -9.25
C ILE A 189 -12.62 -46.18 -8.87
N THR A 190 -11.85 -46.76 -9.79
CA THR A 190 -11.10 -47.99 -9.57
C THR A 190 -10.04 -47.82 -8.50
N GLU A 191 -9.36 -46.67 -8.46
CA GLU A 191 -8.37 -46.37 -7.42
C GLU A 191 -9.02 -46.11 -6.06
N VAL A 192 -10.15 -45.39 -6.04
CA VAL A 192 -10.94 -45.13 -4.83
C VAL A 192 -11.47 -46.42 -4.22
N VAL A 193 -12.04 -47.30 -5.04
CA VAL A 193 -12.53 -48.62 -4.63
C VAL A 193 -11.40 -49.50 -4.11
N LYS A 194 -10.24 -49.52 -4.80
CA LYS A 194 -9.06 -50.28 -4.35
C LYS A 194 -8.55 -49.79 -2.98
N LYS A 195 -8.52 -48.47 -2.75
CA LYS A 195 -8.16 -47.86 -1.45
C LYS A 195 -9.18 -48.18 -0.35
N PHE A 196 -10.47 -48.26 -0.69
CA PHE A 196 -11.51 -48.64 0.27
C PHE A 196 -11.33 -50.09 0.74
N TRP A 197 -11.15 -51.04 -0.19
CA TRP A 197 -10.99 -52.46 0.15
C TRP A 197 -9.71 -52.74 0.94
N THR A 198 -8.58 -52.16 0.52
CA THR A 198 -7.32 -52.26 1.29
C THR A 198 -7.45 -51.74 2.72
N LYS A 199 -8.31 -50.73 2.98
CA LYS A 199 -8.60 -50.23 4.32
C LYS A 199 -9.54 -51.14 5.13
N GLN A 200 -10.49 -51.82 4.47
CA GLN A 200 -11.38 -52.79 5.13
C GLN A 200 -10.66 -54.09 5.49
N GLU A 201 -9.77 -54.57 4.62
CA GLU A 201 -8.98 -55.79 4.85
C GLU A 201 -7.90 -55.63 5.93
N ALA A 202 -7.46 -54.40 6.22
CA ALA A 202 -6.51 -54.09 7.27
C ALA A 202 -7.14 -53.92 8.67
N LYS A 203 -8.46 -54.06 8.77
CA LYS A 203 -9.24 -53.89 10.00
C LYS A 203 -9.67 -55.25 10.56
#